data_AF-A0A942QBB6-F1
#
_entry.id   AF-A0A942QBB6-F1
#
_cell.length_a   1.000
_cell.length_b   1.000
_cell.length_c   1.000
_cell.angle_alpha   90.00
_cell.angle_beta   90.00
_cell.angle_gamma   90.00
#
_symmetry.space_group_name_H-M   'P 1'
#
loop_
_entity.id
_entity.type
_entity.pdbx_description
1 polymer ?
#
loop_
_entity_poly.entity_id
_entity_poly.type
_entity_poly.pdbx_seq_one_letter_code
_entity_poly.pdbx_strand_id
1 'polypeptide(L)'
;MKKVLVLVVLAALFSVGFAQEGRTIGDGLIALAAALAISLSAIGVGIAMAAIGSAAVGTLAERPQAFGQLLIYLVLPETLVIFGFVIAIILQGQIGG
;
A
#
# COMPACT_ATOMS: atom_id res chain seq x y z
N MET A 1 4.24 6.64 -25.31
CA MET A 1 4.86 5.33 -25.03
C MET A 1 4.77 4.92 -23.55
N LYS A 2 5.16 5.77 -22.58
CA LYS A 2 5.13 5.42 -21.14
C LYS A 2 3.74 4.97 -20.61
N LYS A 3 2.65 5.63 -21.02
CA LYS A 3 1.27 5.29 -20.60
C LYS A 3 0.78 3.93 -21.13
N VAL A 4 1.20 3.56 -22.34
CA VAL A 4 0.86 2.26 -22.96
C VAL A 4 1.61 1.13 -22.27
N LEU A 5 2.88 1.33 -21.94
CA LEU A 5 3.69 0.36 -21.20
C LEU A 5 3.10 0.07 -19.81
N VAL A 6 2.67 1.10 -19.09
CA VAL A 6 2.02 0.95 -17.77
C VAL A 6 0.72 0.16 -17.87
N LEU A 7 -0.11 0.42 -18.88
CA LEU A 7 -1.35 -0.32 -19.11
C LEU A 7 -1.11 -1.78 -19.45
N VAL A 8 -0.09 -2.08 -20.26
CA VAL A 8 0.29 -3.46 -20.61
C VAL A 8 0.80 -4.22 -19.38
N VAL A 9 1.63 -3.59 -18.55
CA VAL A 9 2.12 -4.20 -17.30
C VAL A 9 0.98 -4.49 -16.33
N LEU A 10 0.04 -3.55 -16.17
CA LEU A 10 -1.15 -3.74 -15.33
C LEU A 10 -2.02 -4.90 -15.83
N ALA A 11 -2.25 -5.00 -17.15
CA ALA A 11 -3.04 -6.08 -17.74
C ALA A 11 -2.37 -7.45 -17.55
N ALA A 12 -1.04 -7.53 -17.71
CA ALA A 12 -0.29 -8.76 -17.49
C ALA A 12 -0.37 -9.25 -16.04
N LEU A 13 -0.24 -8.34 -15.06
CA LEU A 13 -0.36 -8.67 -13.64
C LEU A 13 -1.78 -9.13 -13.27
N PHE A 14 -2.81 -8.52 -13.89
CA PHE A 14 -4.20 -8.93 -13.70
C PHE A 14 -4.43 -10.38 -14.16
N SER A 15 -3.91 -10.75 -15.35
CA SER A 15 -4.10 -12.10 -15.91
C SER A 15 -3.52 -13.21 -15.04
N VAL A 16 -2.41 -12.97 -14.34
CA VAL A 16 -1.77 -13.97 -13.48
C VAL A 16 -2.62 -14.27 -12.23
N GLY A 17 -3.39 -13.29 -11.74
CA GLY A 17 -4.26 -13.46 -10.57
C GLY A 17 -5.53 -14.30 -10.82
N PHE A 18 -6.05 -14.32 -12.06
CA PHE A 18 -7.26 -15.06 -12.41
C PHE A 18 -7.00 -16.48 -12.95
N ALA A 19 -5.76 -16.81 -13.30
CA ALA A 19 -5.38 -18.10 -13.89
C ALA A 19 -5.20 -19.23 -12.85
N GLN A 20 -5.83 -19.12 -11.68
CA GLN A 20 -5.62 -20.05 -10.58
C GLN A 20 -6.52 -21.29 -10.73
N GLU A 21 -6.05 -22.28 -11.50
CA GLU A 21 -6.71 -23.60 -11.61
C GLU A 21 -6.68 -24.32 -10.24
N GLY A 22 -7.83 -24.84 -9.80
CA GLY A 22 -7.95 -25.62 -8.57
C GLY A 22 -8.29 -24.84 -7.29
N ARG A 23 -8.60 -23.54 -7.37
CA ARG A 23 -9.02 -22.72 -6.20
C ARG A 23 -10.52 -22.44 -6.19
N THR A 24 -11.09 -22.32 -5.00
CA THR A 24 -12.52 -22.05 -4.83
C THR A 24 -12.83 -20.56 -5.04
N ILE A 25 -14.11 -20.24 -5.25
CA ILE A 25 -14.58 -18.84 -5.29
C ILE A 25 -14.24 -18.12 -3.96
N GLY A 26 -14.30 -18.83 -2.83
CA GLY A 26 -13.94 -18.30 -1.52
C GLY A 26 -12.48 -17.83 -1.46
N ASP A 27 -11.55 -18.63 -1.98
CA ASP A 27 -10.13 -18.29 -2.06
C ASP A 27 -9.88 -17.04 -2.91
N GLY A 28 -10.61 -16.92 -4.02
CA GLY A 28 -10.55 -15.73 -4.89
C GLY A 28 -11.05 -14.46 -4.19
N LEU A 29 -12.13 -14.56 -3.41
CA LEU A 29 -12.66 -13.44 -2.63
C LEU A 29 -11.69 -13.00 -1.53
N ILE A 30 -11.05 -13.95 -0.84
CA ILE A 30 -10.05 -13.66 0.20
C ILE A 30 -8.82 -12.98 -0.40
N ALA A 31 -8.36 -13.45 -1.58
CA ALA A 31 -7.25 -12.82 -2.28
C ALA A 31 -7.58 -11.37 -2.73
N LEU A 32 -8.80 -11.14 -3.22
CA LEU A 32 -9.29 -9.80 -3.53
C LEU A 32 -9.37 -8.90 -2.28
N ALA A 33 -9.90 -9.42 -1.18
CA ALA A 33 -9.97 -8.69 0.09
C ALA A 33 -8.56 -8.32 0.61
N ALA A 34 -7.59 -9.21 0.50
CA ALA A 34 -6.20 -8.95 0.86
C ALA A 34 -5.58 -7.83 -0.01
N ALA A 35 -5.80 -7.88 -1.33
CA ALA A 35 -5.32 -6.85 -2.25
C ALA A 35 -5.95 -5.47 -1.98
N LEU A 36 -7.25 -5.43 -1.66
CA LEU A 36 -7.94 -4.19 -1.32
C LEU A 36 -7.48 -3.62 0.03
N ALA A 37 -7.28 -4.47 1.05
CA ALA A 37 -6.84 -4.03 2.37
C ALA A 37 -5.50 -3.27 2.34
N ILE A 38 -4.50 -3.81 1.63
CA ILE A 38 -3.19 -3.16 1.52
C ILE A 38 -3.24 -1.94 0.60
N SER A 39 -3.91 -2.01 -0.55
CA SER A 39 -3.92 -0.93 -1.53
C SER A 39 -4.67 0.31 -1.05
N LEU A 40 -5.83 0.14 -0.41
CA LEU A 40 -6.59 1.26 0.15
C LEU A 40 -5.84 1.93 1.31
N SER A 41 -5.18 1.14 2.16
CA SER A 41 -4.33 1.68 3.22
C SER A 41 -3.15 2.48 2.64
N ALA A 42 -2.45 1.92 1.65
CA ALA A 42 -1.33 2.58 0.99
C ALA A 42 -1.74 3.90 0.29
N ILE A 43 -2.91 3.94 -0.33
CA ILE A 43 -3.43 5.17 -0.96
C ILE A 43 -3.73 6.25 0.10
N GLY A 44 -4.43 5.87 1.19
CA GLY A 44 -4.74 6.81 2.27
C GLY A 44 -3.48 7.40 2.91
N VAL A 45 -2.48 6.55 3.16
CA VAL A 45 -1.20 7.00 3.71
C VAL A 45 -0.41 7.84 2.71
N GLY A 46 -0.37 7.46 1.43
CA GLY A 46 0.31 8.26 0.40
C GLY A 46 -0.23 9.70 0.30
N ILE A 47 -1.55 9.87 0.43
CA ILE A 47 -2.18 11.20 0.46
C ILE A 47 -1.78 11.97 1.72
N ALA A 48 -1.84 11.34 2.89
CA ALA A 48 -1.40 11.96 4.14
C ALA A 48 0.09 12.36 4.09
N MET A 49 0.93 11.51 3.50
CA MET A 49 2.37 11.71 3.42
C MET A 49 2.74 12.86 2.48
N ALA A 50 1.97 13.10 1.42
CA ALA A 50 2.18 14.25 0.54
C ALA A 50 2.08 15.59 1.29
N ALA A 51 1.09 15.71 2.18
CA ALA A 51 0.92 16.88 3.03
C ALA A 51 2.02 16.98 4.12
N ILE A 52 2.31 15.88 4.80
CA ILE A 52 3.31 15.85 5.88
C ILE A 52 4.72 16.14 5.33
N GLY A 53 5.09 15.54 4.20
CA GLY A 53 6.41 15.72 3.59
C GLY A 53 6.66 17.16 3.15
N SER A 54 5.67 17.81 2.52
CA SER A 54 5.80 19.21 2.10
C SER A 54 5.95 20.17 3.29
N ALA A 55 5.18 19.98 4.36
CA ALA A 55 5.29 20.76 5.59
C ALA A 55 6.61 20.50 6.34
N ALA A 56 7.06 19.24 6.36
CA ALA A 56 8.29 18.83 7.04
C ALA A 56 9.53 19.44 6.39
N VAL A 57 9.63 19.43 5.05
CA VAL A 57 10.77 20.02 4.34
C VAL A 57 10.82 21.54 4.54
N GLY A 58 9.66 22.23 4.52
CA GLY A 58 9.60 23.66 4.81
C GLY A 58 10.07 23.98 6.23
N THR A 59 9.58 23.22 7.22
CA THR A 59 9.96 23.39 8.63
C THR A 59 11.44 23.08 8.86
N LEU A 60 11.98 22.08 8.16
CA LEU A 60 13.39 21.70 8.26
C LEU A 60 14.31 22.80 7.71
N ALA A 61 13.89 23.51 6.67
CA ALA A 61 14.64 24.64 6.11
C ALA A 61 14.73 25.82 7.10
N GLU A 62 13.68 26.08 7.87
CA GLU A 62 13.67 27.16 8.88
C GLU A 62 14.30 26.73 10.22
N ARG A 63 14.09 25.47 10.62
CA ARG A 63 14.48 24.93 11.93
C ARG A 63 15.13 23.56 11.77
N PRO A 64 16.43 23.50 11.41
CA PRO A 64 17.12 22.23 11.19
C PRO A 64 17.20 21.36 12.45
N GLN A 65 17.11 21.96 13.64
CA GLN A 65 17.10 21.21 14.91
C GLN A 65 15.82 20.37 15.10
N ALA A 66 14.76 20.65 14.35
CA ALA A 66 13.49 19.91 14.42
C ALA A 66 13.50 18.58 13.66
N PHE A 67 14.61 18.22 12.99
CA PHE A 67 14.70 17.01 12.15
C PHE A 67 14.20 15.75 12.86
N GLY A 68 14.63 15.50 14.10
CA GLY A 68 14.21 14.32 14.86
C GLY A 68 12.70 14.26 15.13
N GLN A 69 12.07 15.41 15.44
CA GLN A 69 10.63 15.48 15.65
C GLN A 69 9.86 15.30 14.32
N LEU A 70 10.38 15.85 13.23
CA LEU A 70 9.78 15.70 11.89
C LEU A 70 9.81 14.25 11.41
N LEU A 71 10.87 13.49 11.73
CA LEU A 71 10.92 12.05 11.43
C LEU A 71 9.82 11.26 12.13
N ILE A 72 9.46 11.62 13.37
CA ILE A 72 8.36 10.98 14.10
C ILE A 72 7.04 11.24 13.37
N TYR A 73 6.78 12.47 12.93
CA TYR A 73 5.57 12.79 12.18
C TYR A 73 5.48 12.08 10.81
N LEU A 74 6.63 11.84 10.16
CA LEU A 74 6.68 11.10 8.89
C LEU A 74 6.43 9.60 9.10
N VAL A 75 6.88 9.01 10.21
CA VAL A 75 6.73 7.57 10.46
C VAL A 75 5.34 7.19 10.99
N LEU A 76 4.62 8.12 11.63
CA LEU A 76 3.29 7.83 12.19
C LEU A 76 2.31 7.29 11.14
N PRO A 77 2.14 7.90 9.95
CA PRO A 77 1.29 7.35 8.90
C PRO A 77 1.78 6.00 8.33
N GLU A 78 3.09 5.74 8.30
CA GLU A 78 3.63 4.46 7.79
C GLU A 78 3.09 3.26 8.58
N THR A 79 2.85 3.42 9.88
CA THR A 79 2.26 2.36 10.72
C THR A 79 0.89 1.91 10.23
N LEU A 80 0.11 2.80 9.59
CA LEU A 80 -1.20 2.47 9.03
C LEU A 80 -1.08 1.57 7.79
N VAL A 81 -0.07 1.79 6.93
CA VAL A 81 0.23 0.89 5.80
C VAL A 81 0.62 -0.48 6.32
N ILE A 82 1.45 -0.52 7.36
CA ILE A 82 1.89 -1.78 7.98
C ILE A 82 0.68 -2.56 8.51
N PHE A 83 -0.31 -1.90 9.14
CA PHE A 83 -1.54 -2.58 9.55
C PHE A 83 -2.34 -3.14 8.37
N GLY A 84 -2.46 -2.40 7.26
CA GLY A 84 -3.08 -2.89 6.03
C GLY A 84 -2.36 -4.10 5.43
N PHE A 85 -1.02 -4.10 5.49
CA PHE A 85 -0.18 -5.21 5.07
C PHE A 85 -0.34 -6.45 5.96
N VAL A 86 -0.37 -6.27 7.29
CA VAL A 86 -0.58 -7.36 8.25
C VAL A 86 -1.94 -8.02 8.03
N ILE A 87 -3.00 -7.24 7.82
CA ILE A 87 -4.34 -7.77 7.50
C ILE A 87 -4.29 -8.59 6.20
N ALA A 88 -3.62 -8.10 5.17
CA ALA A 88 -3.46 -8.83 3.90
C ALA A 88 -2.74 -10.18 4.09
N ILE A 89 -1.70 -10.25 4.92
CA ILE A 89 -1.01 -11.50 5.26
C ILE A 89 -1.94 -12.47 6.01
N ILE A 90 -2.68 -11.97 7.00
CA ILE A 90 -3.61 -12.80 7.78
C ILE A 90 -4.67 -13.41 6.86
N LEU A 91 -5.23 -12.61 5.95
CA LEU A 91 -6.20 -13.07 4.96
C LEU A 91 -5.58 -14.12 4.02
N GLN A 92 -4.38 -13.88 3.49
CA GLN A 92 -3.69 -14.87 2.66
C GLN A 92 -3.43 -16.19 3.39
N GLY A 93 -3.14 -16.15 4.70
CA GLY A 93 -2.96 -17.35 5.52
C GLY A 93 -4.23 -18.20 5.72
N GLN A 94 -5.42 -17.68 5.38
CA GLN A 94 -6.67 -18.45 5.40
C GLN A 94 -6.91 -19.21 4.10
N ILE A 95 -6.14 -18.95 3.03
CA ILE A 95 -6.36 -19.56 1.73
C ILE A 95 -5.68 -20.95 1.70
N GLY A 96 -6.49 -22.01 1.74
CA GLY A 96 -6.03 -23.40 1.72
C GLY A 96 -5.86 -24.06 3.09
N GLY A 97 -6.30 -23.40 4.17
CA GLY A 97 -6.57 -24.03 5.47
C GLY A 97 -7.95 -24.68 5.54
#